data_AF-A0A9D2PBF5-F1
#
_entry.id   AF-A0A9D2PBF5-F1
#
_cell.length_a   1.000
_cell.length_b   1.000
_cell.length_c   1.000
_cell.angle_alpha   90.00
_cell.angle_beta   90.00
_cell.angle_gamma   90.00
#
_symmetry.space_group_name_H-M   'P 1'
#
loop_
_entity.id
_entity.type
_entity.pdbx_description
1 polymer ?
#
loop_
_entity_poly.entity_id
_entity_poly.type
_entity_poly.pdbx_seq_one_letter_code
_entity_poly.pdbx_strand_id
1 'polypeptide(L)'
;MRRSVYTVCAALGAVLVMNMTACSQAENGSAGESSAGTQAQTEAQTETQTEEQTEAEVPDLNEVLEEVKGAYGSDYLPDTAVDEAALTETFGIDPGLYEEFAGEVCQAETRVDTFLAVRAVPGEGETVEQLLDAFRESSLQNADQDQKTRAKLEASKTVRYGDDVYYVMLGVCDDETEDEAQLTADYEMQTQIGLDMIDSFYE
;
A
#
# COMPACT_ATOMS: atom_id res chain seq x y z
N MET A 1 -19.67 -19.48 -14.30
CA MET A 1 -18.94 -20.14 -13.19
C MET A 1 -17.71 -20.85 -13.74
N ARG A 2 -16.60 -20.12 -13.88
CA ARG A 2 -15.28 -20.69 -14.15
C ARG A 2 -14.59 -20.80 -12.80
N ARG A 3 -14.34 -22.03 -12.34
CA ARG A 3 -13.64 -22.31 -11.09
C ARG A 3 -12.16 -22.39 -11.41
N SER A 4 -11.39 -21.39 -10.99
CA SER A 4 -9.93 -21.44 -10.97
C SER A 4 -9.47 -22.45 -9.93
N VAL A 5 -8.57 -23.33 -10.36
CA VAL A 5 -7.98 -24.41 -9.58
C VAL A 5 -6.65 -23.90 -9.02
N TYR A 6 -6.57 -23.73 -7.70
CA TYR A 6 -5.33 -23.42 -6.99
C TYR A 6 -4.36 -24.60 -7.06
N THR A 7 -3.15 -24.36 -7.58
CA THR A 7 -2.06 -25.34 -7.58
C THR A 7 -1.23 -25.16 -6.31
N VAL A 8 -1.38 -26.10 -5.39
CA VAL A 8 -0.54 -26.25 -4.19
C VAL A 8 0.71 -27.03 -4.58
N CYS A 9 1.86 -26.36 -4.65
CA CYS A 9 3.16 -27.00 -4.80
C CYS A 9 3.69 -27.47 -3.44
N ALA A 10 3.53 -28.76 -3.16
CA ALA A 10 4.22 -29.45 -2.07
C ALA A 10 5.19 -30.48 -2.66
N ALA A 11 6.50 -30.23 -2.56
CA ALA A 11 7.53 -31.23 -2.80
C ALA A 11 8.53 -31.24 -1.65
N LEU A 12 8.49 -32.35 -0.91
CA LEU A 12 9.37 -32.72 0.19
C LEU A 12 10.73 -33.20 -0.35
N GLY A 13 11.81 -32.64 0.21
CA GLY A 13 12.88 -33.41 0.87
C GLY A 13 14.00 -34.03 0.02
N ALA A 14 15.23 -33.58 0.27
CA ALA A 14 16.38 -34.48 0.48
C ALA A 14 17.51 -33.74 1.25
N VAL A 15 17.85 -34.29 2.41
CA VAL A 15 18.98 -33.89 3.27
C VAL A 15 20.28 -34.48 2.70
N LEU A 16 21.37 -33.69 2.67
CA LEU A 16 22.74 -34.23 2.64
C LEU A 16 23.67 -33.44 3.58
N VAL A 17 24.52 -34.19 4.26
CA VAL A 17 25.21 -33.92 5.53
C VAL A 17 26.63 -33.36 5.34
N MET A 18 26.97 -32.36 6.17
CA MET A 18 28.26 -31.95 6.79
C MET A 18 29.61 -32.16 6.06
N ASN A 19 30.48 -31.13 6.07
CA ASN A 19 31.70 -31.09 6.92
C ASN A 19 32.52 -29.78 6.84
N MET A 20 32.77 -29.20 8.02
CA MET A 20 34.00 -28.61 8.58
C MET A 20 34.91 -27.60 7.81
N THR A 21 34.92 -26.37 8.34
CA THR A 21 36.08 -25.62 8.92
C THR A 21 37.36 -25.39 8.11
N ALA A 22 37.70 -24.11 7.86
CA ALA A 22 38.97 -23.49 8.31
C ALA A 22 39.01 -21.97 8.04
N CYS A 23 39.51 -21.22 9.03
CA CYS A 23 39.76 -19.77 9.04
C CYS A 23 40.95 -19.34 8.16
N SER A 24 41.00 -18.08 7.71
CA SER A 24 41.95 -17.06 8.22
C SER A 24 42.12 -15.84 7.29
N GLN A 25 42.50 -14.73 7.92
CA GLN A 25 42.58 -13.35 7.50
C GLN A 25 43.85 -12.98 6.69
N ALA A 26 43.71 -11.94 5.87
CA ALA A 26 44.66 -10.94 5.33
C ALA A 26 46.16 -11.28 5.12
N GLU A 27 46.73 -10.87 3.98
CA GLU A 27 47.69 -9.76 3.84
C GLU A 27 48.36 -9.70 2.45
N ASN A 28 48.93 -8.52 2.17
CA ASN A 28 49.36 -7.89 0.92
C ASN A 28 50.74 -8.36 0.38
N GLY A 29 51.02 -8.27 -0.94
CA GLY A 29 52.40 -8.46 -1.45
C GLY A 29 52.63 -8.74 -2.95
N SER A 30 52.71 -7.67 -3.75
CA SER A 30 53.60 -7.33 -4.90
C SER A 30 54.32 -8.39 -5.79
N ALA A 31 54.19 -8.13 -7.11
CA ALA A 31 55.17 -8.16 -8.22
C ALA A 31 55.59 -9.47 -8.94
N GLY A 32 55.55 -9.43 -10.28
CA GLY A 32 56.61 -10.01 -11.13
C GLY A 32 56.21 -10.86 -12.35
N GLU A 33 55.93 -10.20 -13.48
CA GLU A 33 56.34 -10.50 -14.88
C GLU A 33 56.11 -11.87 -15.60
N SER A 34 55.33 -11.76 -16.69
CA SER A 34 55.62 -12.13 -18.11
C SER A 34 55.75 -13.59 -18.58
N SER A 35 54.84 -14.05 -19.46
CA SER A 35 55.09 -14.27 -20.91
C SER A 35 54.16 -15.30 -21.58
N ALA A 36 53.55 -14.86 -22.69
CA ALA A 36 53.19 -15.57 -23.94
C ALA A 36 52.21 -16.78 -23.98
N GLY A 37 51.18 -16.65 -24.83
CA GLY A 37 50.64 -17.79 -25.61
C GLY A 37 49.15 -17.79 -25.98
N THR A 38 48.81 -17.17 -27.13
CA THR A 38 47.90 -17.68 -28.20
C THR A 38 46.38 -17.90 -27.97
N GLN A 39 45.60 -17.02 -28.64
CA GLN A 39 44.39 -17.20 -29.46
C GLN A 39 43.33 -18.27 -29.12
N ALA A 40 42.08 -17.83 -28.93
CA ALA A 40 40.95 -18.19 -29.80
C ALA A 40 39.75 -17.24 -29.58
N GLN A 41 39.19 -16.71 -30.67
CA GLN A 41 37.91 -16.01 -30.73
C GLN A 41 36.76 -16.95 -30.39
N THR A 42 35.73 -16.46 -29.70
CA THR A 42 34.34 -16.84 -29.98
C THR A 42 33.45 -15.67 -29.60
N GLU A 43 32.79 -15.13 -30.61
CA GLU A 43 31.71 -14.16 -30.55
C GLU A 43 30.44 -14.87 -30.05
N ALA A 44 29.72 -14.28 -29.09
CA ALA A 44 28.29 -14.49 -28.88
C ALA A 44 27.80 -13.35 -27.98
N GLN A 45 27.33 -12.27 -28.60
CA GLN A 45 25.90 -11.92 -28.61
C GLN A 45 25.44 -11.36 -27.26
N THR A 46 25.61 -10.05 -27.19
CA THR A 46 24.68 -9.10 -26.59
C THR A 46 23.23 -9.52 -26.89
N GLU A 47 22.58 -10.14 -25.92
CA GLU A 47 21.14 -10.06 -25.78
C GLU A 47 20.87 -8.96 -24.77
N THR A 48 20.80 -7.73 -25.27
CA THR A 48 20.01 -6.70 -24.61
C THR A 48 18.57 -7.22 -24.65
N GLN A 49 18.14 -7.87 -23.58
CA GLN A 49 16.73 -7.99 -23.28
C GLN A 49 16.26 -6.58 -22.97
N THR A 50 15.80 -5.89 -24.01
CA THR A 50 14.80 -4.86 -23.84
C THR A 50 13.56 -5.60 -23.39
N GLU A 51 13.45 -5.79 -22.09
CA GLU A 51 12.15 -5.89 -21.46
C GLU A 51 11.43 -4.60 -21.88
N GLU A 52 10.46 -4.71 -22.80
CA GLU A 52 9.35 -3.77 -22.81
C GLU A 52 8.71 -3.91 -21.43
N GLN A 53 9.24 -3.16 -20.48
CA GLN A 53 8.48 -2.74 -19.32
C GLN A 53 7.27 -2.03 -19.92
N THR A 54 6.15 -2.74 -19.92
CA THR A 54 4.86 -2.08 -20.01
C THR A 54 4.84 -1.21 -18.76
N GLU A 55 5.17 0.07 -18.91
CA GLU A 55 5.02 1.05 -17.86
C GLU A 55 3.56 0.95 -17.44
N ALA A 56 3.32 0.41 -16.24
CA ALA A 56 1.99 0.36 -15.67
C ALA A 56 1.47 1.79 -15.69
N GLU A 57 0.29 2.00 -16.28
CA GLU A 57 -0.30 3.32 -16.35
C GLU A 57 -0.51 3.79 -14.92
N VAL A 58 0.16 4.88 -14.56
CA VAL A 58 0.06 5.47 -13.23
C VAL A 58 -1.36 6.05 -13.10
N PRO A 59 -2.18 5.60 -12.14
CA PRO A 59 -3.59 5.97 -12.09
C PRO A 59 -3.78 7.46 -11.76
N ASP A 60 -4.86 8.07 -12.25
CA ASP A 60 -5.27 9.41 -11.82
C ASP A 60 -6.01 9.31 -10.48
N LEU A 61 -5.52 10.00 -9.44
CA LEU A 61 -6.11 9.88 -8.09
C LEU A 61 -7.55 10.42 -8.00
N ASN A 62 -7.93 11.38 -8.85
CA ASN A 62 -9.32 11.84 -8.92
C ASN A 62 -10.22 10.81 -9.59
N GLU A 63 -9.70 10.06 -10.58
CA GLU A 63 -10.41 8.92 -11.15
C GLU A 63 -10.64 7.84 -10.10
N VAL A 64 -9.60 7.50 -9.32
CA VAL A 64 -9.74 6.54 -8.21
C VAL A 64 -10.79 7.02 -7.20
N LEU A 65 -10.78 8.30 -6.82
CA LEU A 65 -11.80 8.89 -5.95
C LEU A 65 -13.22 8.73 -6.52
N GLU A 66 -13.43 9.04 -7.80
CA GLU A 66 -14.75 8.96 -8.43
C GLU A 66 -15.24 7.51 -8.59
N GLU A 67 -14.35 6.56 -8.90
CA GLU A 67 -14.71 5.13 -8.94
C GLU A 67 -14.99 4.56 -7.55
N VAL A 68 -14.24 4.97 -6.52
CA VAL A 68 -14.57 4.65 -5.13
C VAL A 68 -15.94 5.22 -4.77
N LYS A 69 -16.24 6.48 -5.10
CA LYS A 69 -17.58 7.06 -4.92
C LYS A 69 -18.67 6.25 -5.62
N GLY A 70 -18.40 5.82 -6.86
CA GLY A 70 -19.27 4.94 -7.62
C GLY A 70 -19.53 3.60 -6.95
N ALA A 71 -18.51 2.98 -6.35
CA ALA A 71 -18.60 1.70 -5.66
C ALA A 71 -19.54 1.74 -4.44
N TYR A 72 -19.51 2.85 -3.68
CA TYR A 72 -20.39 3.04 -2.51
C TYR A 72 -21.75 3.65 -2.88
N GLY A 73 -21.87 4.34 -4.02
CA GLY A 73 -23.12 4.93 -4.48
C GLY A 73 -23.70 5.94 -3.48
N SER A 74 -24.94 5.74 -3.03
CA SER A 74 -25.57 6.62 -2.04
C SER A 74 -24.96 6.54 -0.64
N ASP A 75 -24.19 5.48 -0.38
CA ASP A 75 -23.52 5.26 0.89
C ASP A 75 -22.11 5.84 0.89
N TYR A 76 -21.70 6.52 -0.20
CA TYR A 76 -20.59 7.43 -0.16
C TYR A 76 -21.02 8.73 0.51
N LEU A 77 -20.24 9.11 1.50
CA LEU A 77 -20.71 9.85 2.65
C LEU A 77 -19.83 11.05 3.01
N PRO A 78 -18.53 11.07 2.69
CA PRO A 78 -17.75 12.30 2.61
C PRO A 78 -18.32 13.28 1.57
N ASP A 79 -18.16 14.58 1.82
CA ASP A 79 -18.76 15.64 0.99
C ASP A 79 -17.91 16.92 0.89
N THR A 80 -16.78 16.96 1.60
CA THR A 80 -15.89 18.11 1.66
C THR A 80 -14.52 17.70 1.18
N ALA A 81 -14.04 18.30 0.09
CA ALA A 81 -12.71 18.04 -0.43
C ALA A 81 -11.63 18.35 0.62
N VAL A 82 -10.64 17.47 0.73
CA VAL A 82 -9.41 17.74 1.47
C VAL A 82 -8.62 18.82 0.74
N ASP A 83 -8.05 19.76 1.48
CA ASP A 83 -7.14 20.79 0.96
C ASP A 83 -5.73 20.64 1.56
N GLU A 84 -4.78 21.45 1.09
CA GLU A 84 -3.38 21.41 1.53
C GLU A 84 -3.24 21.70 3.04
N ALA A 85 -4.11 22.55 3.58
CA ALA A 85 -4.12 22.87 5.00
C ALA A 85 -4.56 21.65 5.81
N ALA A 86 -5.63 20.97 5.39
CA ALA A 86 -6.08 19.73 6.01
C ALA A 86 -5.01 18.63 5.94
N LEU A 87 -4.32 18.46 4.80
CA LEU A 87 -3.19 17.52 4.68
C LEU A 87 -2.13 17.74 5.74
N THR A 88 -1.70 18.99 5.93
CA THR A 88 -0.66 19.31 6.90
C THR A 88 -1.16 19.24 8.34
N GLU A 89 -2.29 19.88 8.63
CA GLU A 89 -2.78 20.10 9.99
C GLU A 89 -3.52 18.88 10.58
N THR A 90 -4.20 18.10 9.73
CA THR A 90 -5.00 16.95 10.16
C THR A 90 -4.24 15.63 9.94
N PHE A 91 -3.68 15.45 8.75
CA PHE A 91 -3.04 14.18 8.36
C PHE A 91 -1.52 14.18 8.59
N GLY A 92 -0.92 15.33 8.92
CA GLY A 92 0.51 15.45 9.18
C GLY A 92 1.39 15.32 7.94
N ILE A 93 0.83 15.44 6.74
CA ILE A 93 1.53 15.30 5.47
C ILE A 93 1.96 16.68 4.98
N ASP A 94 3.25 16.96 5.06
CA ASP A 94 3.84 18.22 4.61
C ASP A 94 3.86 18.34 3.07
N PRO A 95 3.80 19.56 2.50
CA PRO A 95 3.85 19.80 1.05
C PRO A 95 5.07 19.25 0.31
N GLY A 96 6.13 18.86 1.02
CA GLY A 96 7.33 18.26 0.44
C GLY A 96 7.26 16.74 0.28
N LEU A 97 6.18 16.09 0.74
CA LEU A 97 6.04 14.64 0.77
C LEU A 97 5.12 14.09 -0.33
N TYR A 98 4.42 14.93 -1.08
CA TYR A 98 3.49 14.50 -2.13
C TYR A 98 3.65 15.29 -3.44
N GLU A 99 3.29 14.66 -4.55
CA GLU A 99 3.15 15.29 -5.87
C GLU A 99 1.71 15.74 -6.12
N GLU A 100 0.74 14.92 -5.71
CA GLU A 100 -0.69 15.22 -5.79
C GLU A 100 -1.50 14.43 -4.76
N PHE A 101 -2.76 14.82 -4.58
CA PHE A 101 -3.69 14.15 -3.68
C PHE A 101 -5.13 14.36 -4.16
N ALA A 102 -6.01 13.44 -3.77
CA ALA A 102 -7.45 13.55 -3.95
C ALA A 102 -8.13 12.93 -2.74
N GLY A 103 -9.12 13.58 -2.18
CA GLY A 103 -9.78 13.06 -0.98
C GLY A 103 -10.94 13.93 -0.53
N GLU A 104 -11.82 13.31 0.24
CA GLU A 104 -12.96 13.97 0.86
C GLU A 104 -13.12 13.48 2.30
N VAL A 105 -13.53 14.41 3.17
CA VAL A 105 -13.94 14.16 4.55
C VAL A 105 -15.44 14.45 4.70
N CYS A 106 -16.07 13.86 5.70
CA CYS A 106 -17.44 14.21 6.07
C CYS A 106 -17.48 15.54 6.84
N GLN A 107 -18.28 16.51 6.39
CA GLN A 107 -18.49 17.76 7.13
C GLN A 107 -19.27 17.55 8.43
N ALA A 108 -20.10 16.51 8.51
CA ALA A 108 -20.98 16.29 9.65
C ALA A 108 -20.16 15.82 10.87
N GLU A 109 -20.12 16.62 11.94
CA GLU A 109 -19.30 16.35 13.15
C GLU A 109 -19.60 15.00 13.83
N THR A 110 -20.78 14.41 13.61
CA THR A 110 -21.17 13.11 14.16
C THR A 110 -20.69 11.93 13.32
N ARG A 111 -19.97 12.18 12.22
CA ARG A 111 -19.55 11.18 11.25
C ARG A 111 -18.09 11.42 10.91
N VAL A 112 -17.34 10.33 10.87
CA VAL A 112 -15.88 10.39 10.67
C VAL A 112 -15.47 9.91 9.28
N ASP A 113 -16.41 9.67 8.37
CA ASP A 113 -16.11 9.11 7.04
C ASP A 113 -15.03 9.94 6.32
N THR A 114 -13.99 9.25 5.85
CA THR A 114 -12.83 9.86 5.20
C THR A 114 -12.29 8.93 4.11
N PHE A 115 -12.06 9.50 2.93
CA PHE A 115 -11.22 8.91 1.90
C PHE A 115 -10.10 9.88 1.56
N LEU A 116 -8.87 9.37 1.49
CA LEU A 116 -7.71 10.17 1.09
C LEU A 116 -6.74 9.33 0.26
N ALA A 117 -6.46 9.77 -0.95
CA ALA A 117 -5.41 9.27 -1.83
C ALA A 117 -4.29 10.30 -1.90
N VAL A 118 -3.04 9.86 -1.74
CA VAL A 118 -1.84 10.69 -1.79
C VAL A 118 -0.81 10.01 -2.67
N ARG A 119 -0.37 10.70 -3.72
CA ARG A 119 0.80 10.30 -4.49
C ARG A 119 2.01 10.94 -3.83
N ALA A 120 2.80 10.13 -3.15
CA ALA A 120 4.01 10.59 -2.49
C ALA A 120 5.06 11.03 -3.53
N VAL A 121 5.98 11.89 -3.10
CA VAL A 121 7.22 12.12 -3.85
C VAL A 121 7.95 10.77 -4.01
N PRO A 122 8.61 10.50 -5.15
CA PRO A 122 9.23 9.19 -5.40
C PRO A 122 10.12 8.69 -4.26
N GLY A 123 9.79 7.53 -3.71
CA GLY A 123 10.47 6.90 -2.57
C GLY A 123 9.95 7.29 -1.19
N GLU A 124 8.98 8.21 -1.08
CA GLU A 124 8.37 8.65 0.18
C GLU A 124 7.03 7.95 0.48
N GLY A 125 6.59 6.99 -0.34
CA GLY A 125 5.35 6.25 -0.10
C GLY A 125 5.27 5.61 1.30
N GLU A 126 6.37 5.01 1.78
CA GLU A 126 6.42 4.44 3.14
C GLU A 126 6.29 5.52 4.23
N THR A 127 6.87 6.70 4.02
CA THR A 127 6.74 7.85 4.94
C THR A 127 5.28 8.30 5.03
N VAL A 128 4.60 8.44 3.90
CA VAL A 128 3.19 8.84 3.85
C VAL A 128 2.27 7.78 4.48
N GLU A 129 2.52 6.49 4.23
CA GLU A 129 1.80 5.37 4.88
C GLU A 129 1.91 5.44 6.41
N GLN A 130 3.11 5.68 6.94
CA GLN A 130 3.32 5.81 8.39
C GLN A 130 2.58 7.03 8.99
N LEU A 131 2.51 8.15 8.26
CA LEU A 131 1.77 9.34 8.72
C LEU A 131 0.27 9.06 8.81
N LEU A 132 -0.30 8.37 7.81
CA LEU A 132 -1.72 8.01 7.79
C LEU A 132 -2.06 6.97 8.86
N ASP A 133 -1.17 6.00 9.10
CA ASP A 133 -1.31 5.07 10.21
C ASP A 133 -1.23 5.77 11.56
N ALA A 134 -0.30 6.71 11.74
CA ALA A 134 -0.21 7.52 12.96
C ALA A 134 -1.46 8.40 13.18
N PHE A 135 -2.02 8.97 12.11
CA PHE A 135 -3.30 9.68 12.15
C PHE A 135 -4.44 8.76 12.62
N ARG A 136 -4.52 7.55 12.06
CA ARG A 136 -5.51 6.54 12.47
C ARG A 136 -5.35 6.15 13.93
N GLU A 137 -4.13 5.89 14.39
CA GLU A 137 -3.84 5.53 15.78
C GLU A 137 -4.20 6.66 16.75
N SER A 138 -3.87 7.91 16.40
CA SER A 138 -4.26 9.10 17.17
C SER A 138 -5.79 9.24 17.23
N SER A 139 -6.47 9.01 16.10
CA SER A 139 -7.93 9.07 16.02
C SER A 139 -8.58 7.99 16.90
N LEU A 140 -8.03 6.78 16.94
CA LEU A 140 -8.49 5.71 17.84
C LEU A 140 -8.29 6.06 19.32
N GLN A 141 -7.16 6.69 19.67
CA GLN A 141 -6.87 7.10 21.04
C GLN A 141 -7.79 8.23 21.52
N ASN A 142 -8.19 9.11 20.60
CA ASN A 142 -9.05 10.27 20.87
C ASN A 142 -10.52 10.01 20.59
N ALA A 143 -10.88 8.83 20.08
CA ALA A 143 -12.26 8.47 19.80
C ALA A 143 -13.09 8.58 21.09
N ASP A 144 -14.24 9.25 20.98
CA ASP A 144 -15.21 9.31 22.05
C ASP A 144 -15.68 7.90 22.43
N GLN A 145 -16.46 7.79 23.51
CA GLN A 145 -17.04 6.52 23.95
C GLN A 145 -18.11 5.95 22.98
N ASP A 146 -18.24 6.50 21.78
CA ASP A 146 -19.15 6.02 20.75
C ASP A 146 -18.60 4.75 20.08
N GLN A 147 -19.28 3.63 20.32
CA GLN A 147 -18.84 2.30 19.87
C GLN A 147 -18.80 2.19 18.34
N LYS A 148 -19.74 2.83 17.62
CA LYS A 148 -19.79 2.80 16.16
C LYS A 148 -18.60 3.55 15.55
N THR A 149 -18.29 4.73 16.08
CA THR A 149 -17.13 5.52 15.65
C THR A 149 -15.84 4.75 15.89
N ARG A 150 -15.69 4.13 17.07
CA ARG A 150 -14.52 3.31 17.39
C ARG A 150 -14.41 2.09 16.48
N ALA A 151 -15.50 1.36 16.24
CA ALA A 151 -15.53 0.22 15.32
C ALA A 151 -15.15 0.62 13.88
N LYS A 152 -15.65 1.76 13.39
CA LYS A 152 -15.29 2.27 12.06
C LYS A 152 -13.81 2.66 11.96
N LEU A 153 -13.24 3.29 13.00
CA LEU A 153 -11.80 3.58 13.08
C LEU A 153 -10.95 2.29 13.18
N GLU A 154 -11.43 1.28 13.90
CA GLU A 154 -10.74 -0.02 13.98
C GLU A 154 -10.75 -0.74 12.62
N ALA A 155 -11.84 -0.62 11.86
CA ALA A 155 -11.96 -1.19 10.53
C ALA A 155 -11.20 -0.43 9.44
N SER A 156 -10.92 0.87 9.62
CA SER A 156 -10.24 1.68 8.62
C SER A 156 -8.85 1.16 8.27
N LYS A 157 -8.39 1.44 7.05
CA LYS A 157 -7.13 0.91 6.51
C LYS A 157 -6.35 1.95 5.74
N THR A 158 -5.03 1.85 5.87
CA THR A 158 -4.07 2.43 4.93
C THR A 158 -3.58 1.30 4.01
N VAL A 159 -3.49 1.57 2.71
CA VAL A 159 -2.90 0.65 1.71
C VAL A 159 -1.96 1.42 0.78
N ARG A 160 -0.91 0.76 0.30
CA ARG A 160 0.13 1.39 -0.52
C ARG A 160 0.48 0.58 -1.77
N TYR A 161 0.59 1.27 -2.91
CA TYR A 161 1.03 0.76 -4.19
C TYR A 161 2.19 1.62 -4.71
N GLY A 162 3.43 1.22 -4.39
CA GLY A 162 4.60 2.05 -4.65
C GLY A 162 4.58 3.32 -3.81
N ASP A 163 4.46 4.47 -4.48
CA ASP A 163 4.35 5.80 -3.89
C ASP A 163 2.90 6.31 -3.78
N ASP A 164 1.92 5.58 -4.31
CA ASP A 164 0.50 5.89 -4.09
C ASP A 164 0.00 5.27 -2.79
N VAL A 165 -0.54 6.10 -1.90
CA VAL A 165 -1.01 5.70 -0.57
C VAL A 165 -2.46 6.12 -0.38
N TYR A 166 -3.28 5.22 0.14
CA TYR A 166 -4.70 5.41 0.31
C TYR A 166 -5.11 5.15 1.75
N TYR A 167 -5.87 6.07 2.34
CA TYR A 167 -6.57 5.89 3.61
C TYR A 167 -8.07 5.76 3.36
N VAL A 168 -8.66 4.66 3.84
CA VAL A 168 -10.07 4.32 3.65
C VAL A 168 -10.73 4.13 5.00
N MET A 169 -11.65 5.03 5.34
CA MET A 169 -12.55 4.94 6.48
C MET A 169 -13.97 5.28 6.00
N LEU A 170 -14.62 4.32 5.35
CA LEU A 170 -15.87 4.54 4.62
C LEU A 170 -16.93 3.50 4.98
N GLY A 171 -18.18 3.86 4.67
CA GLY A 171 -19.33 2.96 4.64
C GLY A 171 -20.26 3.08 5.84
N VAL A 172 -21.36 2.33 5.76
CA VAL A 172 -22.47 2.38 6.72
C VAL A 172 -22.65 1.05 7.42
N CYS A 173 -23.09 1.09 8.67
CA CYS A 173 -23.59 -0.09 9.38
C CYS A 173 -25.09 0.08 9.67
N ASP A 174 -25.77 -1.02 9.99
CA ASP A 174 -27.14 -0.95 10.50
C ASP A 174 -27.16 -0.19 11.83
N ASP A 175 -28.04 0.80 11.92
CA ASP A 175 -28.15 1.65 13.09
C ASP A 175 -28.63 0.92 14.35
N GLU A 176 -29.31 -0.22 14.19
CA GLU A 176 -29.77 -1.07 15.28
C GLU A 176 -28.67 -2.02 15.82
N THR A 177 -27.50 -2.07 15.19
CA THR A 177 -26.40 -2.93 15.64
C THR A 177 -25.72 -2.33 16.86
N GLU A 178 -25.77 -3.05 17.98
CA GLU A 178 -25.13 -2.68 19.26
C GLU A 178 -24.00 -3.64 19.66
N ASP A 179 -23.85 -4.79 18.97
CA ASP A 179 -22.78 -5.73 19.24
C ASP A 179 -21.46 -5.22 18.65
N GLU A 180 -20.46 -4.98 19.49
CA GLU A 180 -19.19 -4.38 19.07
C GLU A 180 -18.45 -5.24 18.02
N ALA A 181 -18.47 -6.57 18.17
CA ALA A 181 -17.79 -7.45 17.22
C ALA A 181 -18.49 -7.47 15.86
N GLN A 182 -19.83 -7.43 15.85
CA GLN A 182 -20.60 -7.29 14.63
C GLN A 182 -20.38 -5.93 13.96
N LEU A 183 -20.35 -4.84 14.73
CA LEU A 183 -20.07 -3.50 14.20
C LEU A 183 -18.71 -3.45 13.49
N THR A 184 -17.65 -3.95 14.13
CA THR A 184 -16.32 -3.97 13.52
C THR A 184 -16.31 -4.83 12.26
N ALA A 185 -16.91 -6.02 12.29
CA ALA A 185 -16.99 -6.88 11.11
C ALA A 185 -17.76 -6.24 9.94
N ASP A 186 -18.86 -5.53 10.23
CA ASP A 186 -19.64 -4.81 9.22
C ASP A 186 -18.81 -3.68 8.59
N TYR A 187 -18.12 -2.89 9.41
CA TYR A 187 -17.25 -1.82 8.89
C TYR A 187 -16.01 -2.33 8.16
N GLU A 188 -15.47 -3.50 8.53
CA GLU A 188 -14.39 -4.16 7.78
C GLU A 188 -14.88 -4.55 6.37
N MET A 189 -16.08 -5.14 6.27
CA MET A 189 -16.69 -5.46 4.97
C MET A 189 -16.94 -4.20 4.13
N GLN A 190 -17.40 -3.12 4.76
CA GLN A 190 -17.59 -1.85 4.09
C GLN A 190 -16.26 -1.28 3.57
N THR A 191 -15.25 -1.20 4.42
CA THR A 191 -13.90 -0.70 4.06
C THR A 191 -13.33 -1.50 2.89
N GLN A 192 -13.57 -2.81 2.84
CA GLN A 192 -13.12 -3.67 1.76
C GLN A 192 -13.69 -3.27 0.39
N ILE A 193 -14.89 -2.69 0.29
CA ILE A 193 -15.45 -2.19 -0.98
C ILE A 193 -14.52 -1.13 -1.60
N GLY A 194 -14.00 -0.22 -0.78
CA GLY A 194 -13.05 0.80 -1.23
C GLY A 194 -11.70 0.19 -1.60
N LEU A 195 -11.21 -0.74 -0.79
CA LEU A 195 -9.93 -1.41 -1.06
C LEU A 195 -9.97 -2.23 -2.34
N ASP A 196 -11.04 -2.99 -2.59
CA ASP A 196 -11.23 -3.77 -3.82
C ASP A 196 -11.29 -2.86 -5.05
N MET A 197 -11.92 -1.69 -4.93
CA MET A 197 -11.96 -0.71 -6.02
C MET A 197 -10.56 -0.14 -6.30
N ILE A 198 -9.81 0.24 -5.27
CA ILE A 198 -8.44 0.74 -5.42
C ILE A 198 -7.54 -0.32 -6.05
N ASP A 199 -7.59 -1.57 -5.56
CA ASP A 199 -6.77 -2.68 -6.06
C ASP A 199 -6.95 -2.89 -7.57
N SER A 200 -8.17 -2.69 -8.09
CA SER A 200 -8.46 -2.84 -9.53
C SER A 200 -7.70 -1.88 -10.46
N PHE A 201 -7.12 -0.79 -9.95
CA PHE A 201 -6.25 0.12 -10.71
C PHE A 201 -4.81 -0.39 -10.84
N TYR A 202 -4.43 -1.43 -10.10
CA TYR A 202 -3.06 -1.94 -10.01
C TYR A 202 -2.93 -3.43 -10.43
N GLU A 203 -4.02 -4.06 -10.90
CA GLU A 203 -4.07 -5.45 -11.40
C GLU A 203 -3.60 -5.66 -12.85
#